data_AF-A0A7E6DDG7-F1
#
_entry.id   AF-A0A7E6DDG7-F1
#
_cell.length_a   1.000
_cell.length_b   1.000
_cell.length_c   1.000
_cell.angle_alpha   90.00
_cell.angle_beta   90.00
_cell.angle_gamma   90.00
#
_symmetry.space_group_name_H-M   'P 1'
#
loop_
_entity.id
_entity.type
_entity.pdbx_description
1 polymer ?
#
loop_
_entity_poly.entity_id
_entity_poly.type
_entity_poly.pdbx_seq_one_letter_code
_entity_poly.pdbx_strand_id
1 'polypeptide(L)'
;MPASCSRFRRCLQVFAVLQWVFSFLALAQVCLAVLLLALLGPAWTLGVLYLVWLYGDRGTPQAGGRRSAWVRNWAVWRHFRDYFPISLVKTAELDPSHNYLFGFHPHGVLVIGAFSNFCTEATGFSRTFPGLCPHLLMLPCWFHLPLFRDYIMCSGLVSSAKASAAYLLSRPGGGQVAVLAVGGPLEALEAKPGALSLRIRNQKGFVKLALEHGRGPDPGAPDPAAQPGAGGRTARAVRGEAHGAVRRAQRALWDPGRPAPRPHLGALPPPTSFLLDASVTGEGGIGIKGPFLALVLFCLLFTSLWPFSVLYFAWLFLDRHTPNQGGRRCEWTRNWTVWKHLRDYHPIKLVKTVELPPDRNYVFVSHPHGIMCIGSSCNFATEGTGFSRQFPGIHPSLAVLNLLFYFPVFRDYLMLFGELPAGWEGVPSGLG
;
A
#
# COMPACT_ATOMS: atom_id res chain seq x y z
N MET A 1 -31.25 -5.53 30.98
CA MET A 1 -30.10 -6.33 30.47
C MET A 1 -28.83 -5.82 31.14
N PRO A 2 -28.00 -6.67 31.79
CA PRO A 2 -27.04 -6.18 32.77
C PRO A 2 -25.80 -5.61 32.10
N ALA A 3 -25.29 -4.50 32.63
CA ALA A 3 -24.14 -3.76 32.12
C ALA A 3 -22.82 -4.56 32.05
N SER A 4 -22.73 -5.73 32.72
CA SER A 4 -21.60 -6.64 32.61
C SER A 4 -21.51 -7.32 31.23
N CYS A 5 -22.66 -7.67 30.64
CA CYS A 5 -22.75 -8.32 29.34
C CYS A 5 -22.36 -7.34 28.21
N SER A 6 -22.67 -6.04 28.36
CA SER A 6 -22.25 -5.00 27.42
C SER A 6 -20.76 -4.69 27.50
N ARG A 7 -20.16 -4.68 28.71
CA ARG A 7 -18.71 -4.51 28.89
C ARG A 7 -17.92 -5.67 28.30
N PHE A 8 -18.29 -6.91 28.61
CA PHE A 8 -17.61 -8.09 28.07
C PHE A 8 -17.66 -8.13 26.54
N ARG A 9 -18.84 -7.86 25.95
CA ARG A 9 -18.99 -7.73 24.49
C ARG A 9 -18.07 -6.64 23.93
N ARG A 10 -17.99 -5.49 24.58
CA ARG A 10 -17.10 -4.39 24.15
C ARG A 10 -15.62 -4.77 24.25
N CYS A 11 -15.20 -5.51 25.29
CA CYS A 11 -13.84 -6.04 25.39
C CYS A 11 -13.51 -6.99 24.24
N LEU A 12 -14.43 -7.90 23.87
CA LEU A 12 -14.24 -8.80 22.73
C LEU A 12 -14.16 -8.04 21.39
N GLN A 13 -14.95 -6.99 21.23
CA GLN A 13 -14.89 -6.11 20.06
C GLN A 13 -13.54 -5.39 19.96
N VAL A 14 -13.08 -4.78 21.06
CA VAL A 14 -11.77 -4.13 21.11
C VAL A 14 -10.65 -5.14 20.85
N PHE A 15 -10.70 -6.32 21.48
CA PHE A 15 -9.74 -7.40 21.24
C PHE A 15 -9.72 -7.81 19.75
N ALA A 16 -10.87 -7.96 19.12
CA ALA A 16 -10.97 -8.31 17.70
C ALA A 16 -10.30 -7.25 16.80
N VAL A 17 -10.52 -5.96 17.10
CA VAL A 17 -9.87 -4.87 16.36
C VAL A 17 -8.37 -4.85 16.61
N LEU A 18 -7.92 -5.00 17.87
CA LEU A 18 -6.50 -5.05 18.22
C LEU A 18 -5.81 -6.24 17.56
N GLN A 19 -6.42 -7.42 17.57
CA GLN A 19 -5.91 -8.61 16.90
C GLN A 19 -5.78 -8.36 15.40
N TRP A 20 -6.79 -7.79 14.76
CA TRP A 20 -6.75 -7.51 13.32
C TRP A 20 -5.70 -6.44 12.96
N VAL A 21 -5.59 -5.37 13.74
CA VAL A 21 -4.56 -4.32 13.57
C VAL A 21 -3.15 -4.90 13.79
N PHE A 22 -2.97 -5.73 14.81
CA PHE A 22 -1.70 -6.42 15.05
C PHE A 22 -1.36 -7.37 13.90
N SER A 23 -2.34 -8.11 13.39
CA SER A 23 -2.16 -8.96 12.21
C SER A 23 -1.72 -8.16 10.99
N PHE A 24 -2.22 -6.94 10.80
CA PHE A 24 -1.80 -6.09 9.69
C PHE A 24 -0.40 -5.47 9.89
N LEU A 25 -0.08 -5.01 11.11
CA LEU A 25 1.12 -4.20 11.37
C LEU A 25 2.35 -4.99 11.81
N ALA A 26 2.18 -6.10 12.53
CA ALA A 26 3.27 -6.76 13.25
C ALA A 26 3.43 -8.25 12.94
N LEU A 27 2.38 -8.93 12.48
CA LEU A 27 2.42 -10.38 12.25
C LEU A 27 3.46 -10.77 11.21
N ALA A 28 3.67 -9.96 10.17
CA ALA A 28 4.67 -10.26 9.14
C ALA A 28 6.09 -10.28 9.71
N GLN A 29 6.38 -9.39 10.67
CA GLN A 29 7.64 -9.34 11.40
C GLN A 29 7.77 -10.55 12.31
N VAL A 30 6.72 -10.90 13.06
CA VAL A 30 6.71 -12.11 13.91
C VAL A 30 6.96 -13.37 13.06
N CYS A 31 6.30 -13.50 11.92
CA CYS A 31 6.49 -14.59 10.98
C CYS A 31 7.94 -14.70 10.48
N LEU A 32 8.55 -13.57 10.11
CA LEU A 32 9.96 -13.55 9.72
C LEU A 32 10.87 -13.95 10.89
N ALA A 33 10.55 -13.51 12.11
CA ALA A 33 11.34 -13.81 13.31
C ALA A 33 11.37 -15.32 13.55
N VAL A 34 10.19 -15.93 13.52
CA VAL A 34 10.00 -17.37 13.70
C VAL A 34 10.78 -18.15 12.64
N LEU A 35 10.71 -17.73 11.38
CA LEU A 35 11.48 -18.39 10.32
C LEU A 35 12.99 -18.25 10.53
N LEU A 36 13.47 -17.04 10.88
CA LEU A 36 14.89 -16.81 11.14
C LEU A 36 15.39 -17.62 12.34
N LEU A 37 14.63 -17.64 13.44
CA LEU A 37 14.95 -18.44 14.62
C LEU A 37 14.94 -19.95 14.31
N ALA A 38 14.02 -20.41 13.46
CA ALA A 38 14.02 -21.79 12.99
C ALA A 38 15.28 -22.10 12.17
N LEU A 39 15.66 -21.24 11.23
CA LEU A 39 16.84 -21.41 10.37
C LEU A 39 18.17 -21.32 11.15
N LEU A 40 18.24 -20.47 12.16
CA LEU A 40 19.43 -20.30 13.00
C LEU A 40 19.49 -21.31 14.16
N GLY A 41 18.39 -22.00 14.43
CA GLY A 41 18.24 -22.92 15.55
C GLY A 41 18.25 -24.40 15.14
N PRO A 42 17.94 -25.31 16.08
CA PRO A 42 17.88 -26.76 15.83
C PRO A 42 16.82 -27.17 14.80
N ALA A 43 15.81 -26.32 14.57
CA ALA A 43 14.71 -26.56 13.63
C ALA A 43 15.02 -26.15 12.18
N TRP A 44 16.29 -25.95 11.82
CA TRP A 44 16.69 -25.42 10.51
C TRP A 44 16.21 -26.28 9.35
N THR A 45 16.12 -27.61 9.54
CA THR A 45 15.60 -28.54 8.53
C THR A 45 14.16 -28.21 8.15
N LEU A 46 13.31 -27.91 9.13
CA LEU A 46 11.93 -27.47 8.89
C LEU A 46 11.89 -26.13 8.16
N GLY A 47 12.77 -25.18 8.53
CA GLY A 47 12.90 -23.90 7.86
C GLY A 47 13.29 -24.05 6.39
N VAL A 48 14.27 -24.89 6.08
CA VAL A 48 14.72 -25.17 4.71
C VAL A 48 13.64 -25.89 3.91
N LEU A 49 13.01 -26.92 4.46
CA LEU A 49 11.91 -27.63 3.79
C LEU A 49 10.76 -26.67 3.46
N TYR A 50 10.42 -25.79 4.40
CA TYR A 50 9.41 -24.77 4.17
C TYR A 50 9.83 -23.79 3.05
N LEU A 51 11.09 -23.32 3.03
CA LEU A 51 11.59 -22.45 1.95
C LEU A 51 11.63 -23.13 0.57
N VAL A 52 11.96 -24.42 0.51
CA VAL A 52 11.91 -25.20 -0.75
C VAL A 52 10.47 -25.29 -1.25
N TRP A 53 9.53 -25.63 -0.38
CA TRP A 53 8.10 -25.59 -0.71
C TRP A 53 7.67 -24.19 -1.14
N LEU A 54 8.13 -23.16 -0.42
CA LEU A 54 7.82 -21.75 -0.68
C LEU A 54 8.20 -21.34 -2.11
N TYR A 55 9.34 -21.82 -2.59
CA TYR A 55 9.88 -21.56 -3.93
C TYR A 55 9.03 -22.20 -5.01
N GLY A 56 8.62 -23.46 -4.84
CA GLY A 56 7.68 -24.12 -5.75
C GLY A 56 6.31 -23.44 -5.77
N ASP A 57 5.88 -22.92 -4.63
CA ASP A 57 4.57 -22.34 -4.41
C ASP A 57 4.43 -20.83 -4.73
N ARG A 58 5.49 -20.20 -5.27
CA ARG A 58 5.54 -18.75 -5.53
C ARG A 58 4.39 -18.20 -6.38
N GLY A 59 3.75 -19.03 -7.21
CA GLY A 59 2.66 -18.64 -8.10
C GLY A 59 1.28 -18.56 -7.44
N THR A 60 1.08 -19.21 -6.29
CA THR A 60 -0.24 -19.35 -5.66
C THR A 60 -0.94 -18.02 -5.32
N PRO A 61 -0.24 -16.97 -4.84
CA PRO A 61 -0.83 -15.65 -4.65
C PRO A 61 -1.43 -15.02 -5.91
N GLN A 62 -0.98 -15.45 -7.10
CA GLN A 62 -1.51 -14.98 -8.38
C GLN A 62 -2.56 -15.91 -8.97
N ALA A 63 -2.71 -17.11 -8.40
CA ALA A 63 -3.61 -18.15 -8.86
C ALA A 63 -4.83 -18.35 -7.92
N GLY A 64 -5.31 -17.26 -7.31
CA GLY A 64 -6.49 -17.28 -6.42
C GLY A 64 -6.21 -17.56 -4.94
N GLY A 65 -4.95 -17.83 -4.57
CA GLY A 65 -4.54 -18.03 -3.18
C GLY A 65 -5.04 -19.36 -2.57
N ARG A 66 -5.10 -19.41 -1.24
CA ARG A 66 -5.52 -20.58 -0.44
C ARG A 66 -6.59 -20.22 0.58
N ARG A 67 -7.76 -19.85 0.07
CA ARG A 67 -8.89 -19.42 0.90
C ARG A 67 -9.33 -20.54 1.84
N SER A 68 -9.50 -20.24 3.12
CA SER A 68 -9.94 -21.18 4.16
C SER A 68 -11.32 -20.77 4.69
N ALA A 69 -12.31 -21.64 4.53
CA ALA A 69 -13.64 -21.42 5.09
C ALA A 69 -13.57 -21.28 6.62
N TRP A 70 -12.70 -22.05 7.29
CA TRP A 70 -12.54 -22.00 8.74
C TRP A 70 -12.05 -20.64 9.22
N VAL A 71 -10.96 -20.11 8.63
CA VAL A 71 -10.43 -18.78 8.99
C VAL A 71 -11.46 -17.69 8.75
N ARG A 72 -12.17 -17.73 7.62
CA ARG A 72 -13.20 -16.73 7.29
C ARG A 72 -14.40 -16.76 8.23
N ASN A 73 -14.65 -17.88 8.91
CA ASN A 73 -15.78 -18.07 9.83
C ASN A 73 -15.41 -17.89 11.32
N TRP A 74 -14.18 -17.48 11.65
CA TRP A 74 -13.78 -17.23 13.04
C TRP A 74 -14.74 -16.27 13.76
N ALA A 75 -15.03 -16.59 15.03
CA ALA A 75 -15.95 -15.80 15.85
C ALA A 75 -15.49 -14.35 16.05
N VAL A 76 -14.18 -14.13 16.05
CA VAL A 76 -13.56 -12.80 16.18
C VAL A 76 -14.05 -11.81 15.13
N TRP A 77 -14.36 -12.28 13.91
CA TRP A 77 -14.83 -11.40 12.84
C TRP A 77 -16.23 -10.83 13.09
N ARG A 78 -17.09 -11.54 13.83
CA ARG A 78 -18.39 -11.00 14.23
C ARG A 78 -18.23 -9.82 15.21
N HIS A 79 -17.30 -9.95 16.16
CA HIS A 79 -16.96 -8.86 17.08
C HIS A 79 -16.29 -7.68 16.35
N PHE A 80 -15.41 -7.96 15.39
CA PHE A 80 -14.79 -6.94 14.54
C PHE A 80 -15.83 -6.12 13.77
N ARG A 81 -16.76 -6.80 13.09
CA ARG A 81 -17.89 -6.18 12.38
C ARG A 81 -18.73 -5.30 13.29
N ASP A 82 -19.08 -5.81 14.48
CA ASP A 82 -19.97 -5.13 15.42
C ASP A 82 -19.31 -3.88 16.08
N TYR A 83 -17.98 -3.77 16.05
CA TYR A 83 -17.26 -2.59 16.52
C TYR A 83 -17.40 -1.40 15.56
N PHE A 84 -17.33 -1.65 14.24
CA PHE A 84 -17.37 -0.66 13.16
C PHE A 84 -18.75 -0.55 12.46
N PRO A 85 -19.84 -0.95 13.15
CA PRO A 85 -21.13 -1.37 12.57
C PRO A 85 -21.15 -1.69 11.06
N ILE A 86 -20.34 -2.64 10.60
CA ILE A 86 -20.21 -2.94 9.17
C ILE A 86 -21.39 -3.77 8.68
N SER A 87 -22.06 -3.33 7.62
CA SER A 87 -23.14 -4.05 6.93
C SER A 87 -22.84 -4.25 5.45
N LEU A 88 -23.31 -5.37 4.89
CA LEU A 88 -23.33 -5.64 3.46
C LEU A 88 -24.77 -5.50 2.96
N VAL A 89 -25.02 -4.55 2.05
CA VAL A 89 -26.35 -4.31 1.47
C VAL A 89 -26.32 -4.74 0.01
N LYS A 90 -27.19 -5.67 -0.37
CA LYS A 90 -27.36 -6.11 -1.75
C LYS A 90 -28.27 -5.14 -2.49
N THR A 91 -27.79 -4.60 -3.60
CA THR A 91 -28.55 -3.66 -4.45
C THR A 91 -28.95 -4.26 -5.79
N ALA A 92 -28.32 -5.35 -6.22
CA ALA A 92 -28.59 -6.03 -7.46
C ALA A 92 -28.40 -7.54 -7.32
N GLU A 93 -29.18 -8.28 -8.10
CA GLU A 93 -28.95 -9.71 -8.33
C GLU A 93 -27.76 -9.90 -9.27
N LEU A 94 -26.90 -10.85 -8.93
CA LEU A 94 -25.71 -11.19 -9.69
C LEU A 94 -25.77 -12.68 -10.03
N ASP A 95 -25.56 -13.01 -11.30
CA ASP A 95 -25.57 -14.39 -11.80
C ASP A 95 -24.25 -15.09 -11.43
N PRO A 96 -24.28 -16.19 -10.66
CA PRO A 96 -23.10 -16.97 -10.32
C PRO A 96 -22.38 -17.58 -11.53
N SER A 97 -23.00 -17.64 -12.72
CA SER A 97 -22.37 -18.10 -13.95
C SER A 97 -21.31 -17.13 -14.49
N HIS A 98 -21.27 -15.89 -13.98
CA HIS A 98 -20.36 -14.84 -14.43
C HIS A 98 -19.28 -14.51 -13.39
N ASN A 99 -18.15 -14.00 -13.89
CA ASN A 99 -17.10 -13.42 -13.05
C ASN A 99 -17.26 -11.90 -12.99
N TYR A 100 -16.96 -11.32 -11.84
CA TYR A 100 -17.16 -9.90 -11.57
C TYR A 100 -15.89 -9.21 -11.09
N LEU A 101 -15.73 -7.94 -11.48
CA LEU A 101 -14.75 -7.04 -10.90
C LEU A 101 -15.50 -6.00 -10.08
N PHE A 102 -15.37 -6.07 -8.75
CA PHE A 102 -15.94 -5.11 -7.82
C PHE A 102 -14.97 -3.98 -7.55
N GLY A 103 -15.46 -2.74 -7.65
CA GLY A 103 -14.76 -1.57 -7.14
C GLY A 103 -15.15 -1.31 -5.69
N PHE A 104 -14.16 -1.09 -4.82
CA PHE A 104 -14.38 -0.65 -3.44
C PHE A 104 -13.85 0.77 -3.23
N HIS A 105 -14.68 1.62 -2.61
CA HIS A 105 -14.39 3.03 -2.29
C HIS A 105 -15.33 3.53 -1.17
N PRO A 106 -14.91 4.45 -0.28
CA PRO A 106 -13.54 4.92 -0.08
C PRO A 106 -12.71 3.90 0.69
N HIS A 107 -11.41 3.87 0.44
CA HIS A 107 -10.50 3.07 1.25
C HIS A 107 -9.52 3.94 2.02
N GLY A 108 -9.25 3.54 3.26
CA GLY A 108 -8.03 3.93 3.99
C GLY A 108 -7.02 2.79 3.95
N VAL A 109 -5.82 3.02 4.49
CA VAL A 109 -4.71 2.03 4.53
C VAL A 109 -5.15 0.65 5.02
N LEU A 110 -6.07 0.61 5.98
CA LEU A 110 -6.53 -0.60 6.66
C LEU A 110 -7.73 -1.30 5.97
N VAL A 111 -8.39 -0.68 4.97
CA VAL A 111 -9.51 -1.31 4.20
C VAL A 111 -10.54 -2.09 5.05
N ILE A 112 -10.84 -1.64 6.27
CA ILE A 112 -11.62 -2.37 7.29
C ILE A 112 -12.96 -2.89 6.75
N GLY A 113 -13.71 -2.04 6.03
CA GLY A 113 -14.99 -2.42 5.43
C GLY A 113 -14.86 -3.51 4.36
N ALA A 114 -13.87 -3.39 3.47
CA ALA A 114 -13.63 -4.38 2.43
C ALA A 114 -13.15 -5.71 3.02
N PHE A 115 -12.25 -5.68 3.99
CA PHE A 115 -11.78 -6.90 4.66
C PHE A 115 -12.95 -7.61 5.35
N SER A 116 -13.77 -6.90 6.13
CA SER A 116 -14.92 -7.51 6.81
C SER A 116 -15.92 -8.11 5.83
N ASN A 117 -16.21 -7.43 4.71
CA ASN A 117 -17.24 -7.87 3.75
C ASN A 117 -16.79 -8.97 2.80
N PHE A 118 -15.52 -8.94 2.36
CA PHE A 118 -15.03 -9.80 1.28
C PHE A 118 -14.06 -10.88 1.79
N CYS A 119 -13.27 -10.58 2.83
CA CYS A 119 -12.29 -11.52 3.39
C CYS A 119 -12.83 -12.36 4.55
N THR A 120 -14.03 -12.09 5.06
CA THR A 120 -14.64 -12.85 6.16
C THR A 120 -16.09 -13.20 5.86
N GLU A 121 -16.69 -14.08 6.67
CA GLU A 121 -18.13 -14.35 6.66
C GLU A 121 -18.90 -13.53 7.71
N ALA A 122 -18.28 -12.51 8.32
CA ALA A 122 -18.92 -11.74 9.38
C ALA A 122 -20.22 -11.06 8.94
N THR A 123 -20.29 -10.57 7.70
CA THR A 123 -21.50 -9.96 7.12
C THR A 123 -22.32 -10.94 6.27
N GLY A 124 -21.93 -12.23 6.23
CA GLY A 124 -22.66 -13.26 5.50
C GLY A 124 -22.63 -13.09 3.99
N PHE A 125 -21.46 -12.77 3.42
CA PHE A 125 -21.31 -12.58 1.97
C PHE A 125 -21.86 -13.78 1.19
N SER A 126 -21.49 -15.01 1.57
CA SER A 126 -21.95 -16.21 0.84
C SER A 126 -23.45 -16.47 0.96
N ARG A 127 -24.14 -15.88 1.96
CA ARG A 127 -25.60 -15.92 2.06
C ARG A 127 -26.27 -14.86 1.18
N THR A 128 -25.62 -13.71 1.05
CA THR A 128 -26.12 -12.56 0.27
C THR A 128 -25.94 -12.78 -1.23
N PHE A 129 -24.80 -13.37 -1.60
CA PHE A 129 -24.41 -13.70 -2.97
C PHE A 129 -24.03 -15.19 -3.06
N PRO A 130 -25.03 -16.09 -3.07
CA PRO A 130 -24.77 -17.52 -3.18
C PRO A 130 -24.06 -17.84 -4.50
N GLY A 131 -23.07 -18.73 -4.46
CA GLY A 131 -22.27 -19.09 -5.63
C GLY A 131 -21.15 -18.09 -5.99
N LEU A 132 -21.13 -16.90 -5.39
CA LEU A 132 -20.02 -15.95 -5.58
C LEU A 132 -18.89 -16.14 -4.55
N CYS A 133 -17.66 -16.07 -5.04
CA CYS A 133 -16.42 -16.21 -4.30
C CYS A 133 -15.62 -14.89 -4.38
N PRO A 134 -15.62 -14.07 -3.32
CA PRO A 134 -14.88 -12.82 -3.30
C PRO A 134 -13.40 -13.03 -2.97
N HIS A 135 -12.56 -12.31 -3.72
CA HIS A 135 -11.11 -12.22 -3.57
C HIS A 135 -10.70 -10.75 -3.52
N LEU A 136 -10.19 -10.31 -2.37
CA LEU A 136 -9.71 -8.94 -2.20
C LEU A 136 -8.28 -8.81 -2.71
N LEU A 137 -8.04 -7.87 -3.62
CA LEU A 137 -6.74 -7.64 -4.23
C LEU A 137 -5.85 -6.79 -3.30
N MET A 138 -4.68 -7.32 -2.95
CA MET A 138 -3.71 -6.73 -2.03
C MET A 138 -2.34 -6.57 -2.69
N LEU A 139 -1.57 -5.57 -2.26
CA LEU A 139 -0.24 -5.28 -2.82
C LEU A 139 0.66 -6.54 -2.85
N PRO A 140 1.38 -6.80 -3.96
CA PRO A 140 2.17 -8.02 -4.13
C PRO A 140 3.27 -8.21 -3.08
N CYS A 141 3.80 -7.12 -2.50
CA CYS A 141 4.89 -7.17 -1.53
C CYS A 141 4.58 -8.04 -0.31
N TRP A 142 3.32 -8.08 0.14
CA TRP A 142 2.88 -8.86 1.28
C TRP A 142 2.96 -10.37 1.06
N PHE A 143 2.90 -10.82 -0.19
CA PHE A 143 2.96 -12.25 -0.55
C PHE A 143 4.39 -12.80 -0.64
N HIS A 144 5.40 -11.94 -0.54
CA HIS A 144 6.80 -12.35 -0.43
C HIS A 144 7.22 -12.70 1.00
N LEU A 145 6.41 -12.35 2.00
CA LEU A 145 6.71 -12.58 3.42
C LEU A 145 6.28 -14.00 3.81
N PRO A 146 7.21 -14.91 4.13
CA PRO A 146 6.86 -16.29 4.48
C PRO A 146 6.00 -16.34 5.74
N LEU A 147 5.16 -17.37 5.86
CA LEU A 147 4.10 -17.62 6.86
C LEU A 147 2.99 -16.57 6.84
N PHE A 148 3.33 -15.28 6.76
CA PHE A 148 2.37 -14.19 6.64
C PHE A 148 1.54 -14.31 5.35
N ARG A 149 2.20 -14.62 4.22
CA ARG A 149 1.51 -14.85 2.95
C ARG A 149 0.43 -15.94 3.06
N ASP A 150 0.71 -16.99 3.83
CA ASP A 150 -0.20 -18.13 3.97
C ASP A 150 -1.40 -17.74 4.84
N TYR A 151 -1.16 -16.98 5.92
CA TYR A 151 -2.21 -16.40 6.75
C TYR A 151 -3.15 -15.47 5.96
N ILE A 152 -2.62 -14.52 5.17
CA ILE A 152 -3.47 -13.59 4.42
C ILE A 152 -4.25 -14.30 3.31
N MET A 153 -3.64 -15.29 2.65
CA MET A 153 -4.31 -16.10 1.62
C MET A 153 -5.50 -16.89 2.20
N CYS A 154 -5.42 -17.36 3.45
CA CYS A 154 -6.53 -18.02 4.13
C CYS A 154 -7.79 -17.14 4.21
N SER A 155 -7.64 -15.82 4.29
CA SER A 155 -8.78 -14.89 4.29
C SER A 155 -9.34 -14.59 2.88
N GLY A 156 -8.72 -15.11 1.82
CA GLY A 156 -9.11 -14.84 0.43
C GLY A 156 -8.43 -13.61 -0.18
N LEU A 157 -7.34 -13.12 0.40
CA LEU A 157 -6.50 -12.08 -0.20
C LEU A 157 -5.67 -12.67 -1.35
N VAL A 158 -5.60 -11.92 -2.45
CA VAL A 158 -4.90 -12.29 -3.70
C VAL A 158 -4.03 -11.11 -4.14
N SER A 159 -2.94 -11.37 -4.86
CA SER A 159 -2.08 -10.30 -5.39
C SER A 159 -2.86 -9.34 -6.31
N SER A 160 -2.61 -8.04 -6.21
CA SER A 160 -3.20 -7.02 -7.07
C SER A 160 -2.54 -6.92 -8.46
N ALA A 161 -1.65 -7.85 -8.80
CA ALA A 161 -1.05 -7.93 -10.13
C ALA A 161 -2.12 -8.18 -11.21
N LYS A 162 -1.94 -7.60 -12.40
CA LYS A 162 -2.87 -7.78 -13.53
C LYS A 162 -3.12 -9.27 -13.84
N ALA A 163 -2.07 -10.09 -13.78
CA ALA A 163 -2.16 -11.54 -14.02
C ALA A 163 -3.12 -12.24 -13.05
N SER A 164 -3.19 -11.79 -11.79
CA SER A 164 -4.03 -12.38 -10.76
C SER A 164 -5.50 -12.05 -10.98
N ALA A 165 -5.79 -10.79 -11.32
CA ALA A 165 -7.15 -10.39 -11.65
C ALA A 165 -7.63 -11.04 -12.95
N ALA A 166 -6.77 -11.15 -13.98
CA ALA A 166 -7.08 -11.90 -15.20
C ALA A 166 -7.35 -13.39 -14.91
N TYR A 167 -6.54 -14.03 -14.07
CA TYR A 167 -6.72 -15.42 -13.67
C TYR A 167 -8.08 -15.69 -13.01
N LEU A 168 -8.52 -14.78 -12.12
CA LEU A 168 -9.83 -14.88 -11.48
C LEU A 168 -10.96 -14.68 -12.49
N LEU A 169 -10.86 -13.66 -13.35
CA LEU A 169 -11.90 -13.30 -14.31
C LEU A 169 -12.00 -14.27 -15.50
N SER A 170 -10.96 -15.06 -15.78
CA SER A 170 -10.94 -16.05 -16.85
C SER A 170 -11.44 -17.44 -16.42
N ARG A 171 -11.94 -17.62 -15.18
CA ARG A 171 -12.42 -18.93 -14.71
C ARG A 171 -13.70 -19.35 -15.45
N PRO A 172 -13.73 -20.51 -16.14
CA PRO A 172 -14.86 -20.91 -16.98
C PRO A 172 -16.13 -21.27 -16.21
N GLY A 173 -16.04 -21.55 -14.91
CA GLY A 173 -17.18 -21.90 -14.06
C GLY A 173 -17.93 -20.70 -13.47
N GLY A 174 -17.51 -19.46 -13.77
CA GLY A 174 -18.09 -18.27 -13.18
C GLY A 174 -17.84 -18.15 -11.66
N GLY A 175 -18.55 -17.20 -11.05
CA GLY A 175 -18.64 -17.06 -9.60
C GLY A 175 -17.44 -16.38 -8.97
N GLN A 176 -16.39 -16.02 -9.71
CA GLN A 176 -15.24 -15.32 -9.14
C GLN A 176 -15.50 -13.83 -9.06
N VAL A 177 -15.23 -13.23 -7.90
CA VAL A 177 -15.35 -11.79 -7.70
C VAL A 177 -14.00 -11.22 -7.29
N ALA A 178 -13.33 -10.52 -8.21
CA ALA A 178 -12.12 -9.77 -7.89
C ALA A 178 -12.52 -8.40 -7.32
N VAL A 179 -12.09 -8.08 -6.10
CA VAL A 179 -12.40 -6.81 -5.43
C VAL A 179 -11.16 -5.92 -5.45
N LEU A 180 -11.27 -4.76 -6.10
CA LEU A 180 -10.19 -3.80 -6.26
C LEU A 180 -10.52 -2.46 -5.59
N ALA A 181 -9.59 -1.93 -4.81
CA ALA A 181 -9.66 -0.56 -4.32
C ALA A 181 -9.37 0.42 -5.47
N VAL A 182 -10.36 1.23 -5.86
CA VAL A 182 -10.38 1.89 -7.18
C VAL A 182 -9.37 3.04 -7.31
N GLY A 183 -9.06 3.78 -6.24
CA GLY A 183 -8.07 4.87 -6.29
C GLY A 183 -6.64 4.48 -5.91
N GLY A 184 -6.39 3.21 -5.58
CA GLY A 184 -5.06 2.71 -5.18
C GLY A 184 -4.43 3.46 -3.99
N PRO A 185 -3.11 3.31 -3.75
CA PRO A 185 -2.46 3.84 -2.55
C PRO A 185 -2.62 5.35 -2.29
N LEU A 186 -2.88 6.14 -3.33
CA LEU A 186 -3.11 7.59 -3.20
C LEU A 186 -4.44 7.92 -2.54
N GLU A 187 -5.52 7.21 -2.90
CA GLU A 187 -6.82 7.41 -2.26
C GLU A 187 -6.80 6.94 -0.80
N ALA A 188 -6.07 5.86 -0.48
CA ALA A 188 -5.83 5.43 0.90
C ALA A 188 -5.25 6.52 1.81
N LEU A 189 -4.48 7.45 1.23
CA LEU A 189 -3.77 8.50 1.95
C LEU A 189 -4.51 9.82 1.98
N GLU A 190 -5.38 10.07 1.01
CA GLU A 190 -6.21 11.28 0.94
C GLU A 190 -7.59 11.10 1.60
N ALA A 191 -7.92 9.89 2.07
CA ALA A 191 -9.17 9.61 2.77
C ALA A 191 -9.27 10.43 4.07
N LYS A 192 -10.21 11.38 4.11
CA LYS A 192 -10.52 12.22 5.27
C LYS A 192 -11.92 11.90 5.80
N PRO A 193 -12.14 11.90 7.13
CA PRO A 193 -13.48 11.78 7.69
C PRO A 193 -14.43 12.83 7.08
N GLY A 194 -15.58 12.39 6.55
CA GLY A 194 -16.59 13.28 5.95
C GLY A 194 -16.38 13.67 4.48
N ALA A 195 -15.29 13.25 3.82
CA ALA A 195 -15.04 13.54 2.41
C ALA A 195 -14.91 12.25 1.57
N LEU A 196 -15.77 12.09 0.56
CA LEU A 196 -15.70 11.04 -0.45
C LEU A 196 -14.91 11.55 -1.66
N SER A 197 -13.58 11.43 -1.61
CA SER A 197 -12.70 11.86 -2.73
C SER A 197 -12.26 10.65 -3.55
N LEU A 198 -12.80 10.51 -4.76
CA LEU A 198 -12.52 9.43 -5.69
C LEU A 198 -11.61 9.92 -6.82
N ARG A 199 -10.34 9.49 -6.85
CA ARG A 199 -9.39 9.84 -7.92
C ARG A 199 -9.28 8.77 -9.01
N ILE A 200 -10.17 8.82 -10.00
CA ILE A 200 -10.17 7.89 -11.16
C ILE A 200 -9.47 8.45 -12.42
N ARG A 201 -9.21 9.77 -12.48
CA ARG A 201 -8.88 10.50 -13.73
C ARG A 201 -7.76 9.87 -14.58
N ASN A 202 -6.76 9.22 -13.96
CA ASN A 202 -5.62 8.62 -14.65
C ASN A 202 -5.47 7.08 -14.48
N GLN A 203 -6.31 6.40 -13.70
CA GLN A 203 -6.19 4.96 -13.45
C GLN A 203 -7.19 4.15 -14.30
N LYS A 204 -6.93 3.98 -15.60
CA LYS A 204 -7.85 3.28 -16.52
C LYS A 204 -7.66 1.76 -16.57
N GLY A 205 -6.69 1.22 -15.82
CA GLY A 205 -6.29 -0.20 -15.87
C GLY A 205 -7.42 -1.16 -15.49
N PHE A 206 -8.19 -0.82 -14.46
CA PHE A 206 -9.32 -1.64 -14.00
C PHE A 206 -10.49 -1.63 -15.00
N VAL A 207 -10.76 -0.48 -15.63
CA VAL A 207 -11.80 -0.38 -16.67
C VAL A 207 -11.40 -1.18 -17.90
N LYS A 208 -10.12 -1.12 -18.30
CA LYS A 208 -9.60 -1.95 -19.38
C LYS A 208 -9.74 -3.44 -19.05
N LEU A 209 -9.41 -3.84 -17.82
CA LEU A 209 -9.54 -5.22 -17.39
C LEU A 209 -11.01 -5.69 -17.38
N ALA A 210 -11.93 -4.85 -16.91
CA ALA A 210 -13.37 -5.11 -16.94
C ALA A 210 -13.89 -5.24 -18.37
N LEU A 211 -13.40 -4.43 -19.31
CA LEU A 211 -13.79 -4.54 -20.73
C LEU A 211 -13.16 -5.75 -21.43
N GLU A 212 -11.93 -6.13 -21.08
CA GLU A 212 -11.26 -7.34 -21.60
C GLU A 212 -12.02 -8.63 -21.20
N HIS A 213 -12.64 -8.66 -20.02
CA HIS A 213 -13.30 -9.87 -19.48
C HIS A 213 -14.84 -9.76 -19.39
N GLY A 214 -15.41 -8.58 -19.66
CA GLY A 214 -16.86 -8.32 -19.58
C GLY A 214 -17.66 -8.71 -20.83
N ARG A 215 -17.02 -9.27 -21.86
CA ARG A 215 -17.75 -10.03 -22.88
C ARG A 215 -18.08 -11.39 -22.30
N GLY A 216 -19.33 -11.59 -21.90
CA GLY A 216 -19.87 -12.93 -21.71
C GLY A 216 -19.68 -13.79 -22.97
N PRO A 217 -19.69 -15.11 -22.86
CA PRO A 217 -19.61 -15.98 -24.02
C PRO A 217 -20.80 -15.66 -24.93
N ASP A 218 -20.51 -15.15 -26.12
CA ASP A 218 -21.50 -14.95 -27.18
C ASP A 218 -21.79 -16.33 -27.77
N PRO A 219 -23.02 -16.86 -27.64
CA PRO A 219 -23.38 -18.18 -28.17
C PRO A 219 -23.37 -18.24 -29.71
N GLY A 220 -23.00 -17.16 -30.42
CA GLY A 220 -22.90 -17.11 -31.88
C GLY A 220 -21.53 -16.74 -32.46
N ALA A 221 -20.46 -16.63 -31.67
CA ALA A 221 -19.15 -16.23 -32.21
C ALA A 221 -18.43 -17.40 -32.91
N PRO A 222 -18.16 -17.33 -34.23
CA PRO A 222 -17.43 -18.39 -34.93
C PRO A 222 -15.98 -18.48 -34.43
N ASP A 223 -15.48 -19.71 -34.41
CA ASP A 223 -14.13 -20.09 -33.98
C ASP A 223 -13.04 -19.19 -34.62
N PRO A 224 -12.19 -18.51 -33.82
CA PRO A 224 -11.15 -17.61 -34.33
C PRO A 224 -10.07 -18.35 -35.15
N ALA A 225 -10.10 -19.68 -35.23
CA ALA A 225 -9.21 -20.46 -36.08
C ALA A 225 -9.56 -20.41 -37.60
N ALA A 226 -10.67 -19.79 -38.02
CA ALA A 226 -11.20 -19.96 -39.38
C ALA A 226 -10.93 -18.82 -40.40
N GLN A 227 -10.31 -17.67 -40.07
CA GLN A 227 -10.05 -16.61 -41.08
C GLN A 227 -8.75 -15.82 -40.86
N PRO A 228 -7.73 -15.98 -41.72
CA PRO A 228 -6.55 -15.13 -41.71
C PRO A 228 -6.81 -13.86 -42.54
N GLY A 229 -6.93 -12.69 -41.90
CA GLY A 229 -6.88 -11.39 -42.62
C GLY A 229 -7.56 -10.17 -41.99
N ALA A 230 -8.39 -10.31 -40.95
CA ALA A 230 -9.24 -9.20 -40.48
C ALA A 230 -8.80 -8.51 -39.15
N GLY A 231 -7.56 -8.71 -38.69
CA GLY A 231 -7.11 -8.28 -37.35
C GLY A 231 -6.92 -6.77 -37.13
N GLY A 232 -6.76 -5.97 -38.19
CA GLY A 232 -6.40 -4.55 -38.07
C GLY A 232 -7.57 -3.58 -37.89
N ARG A 233 -8.75 -3.88 -38.45
CA ARG A 233 -9.92 -2.98 -38.43
C ARG A 233 -10.83 -3.22 -37.22
N THR A 234 -10.97 -4.47 -36.80
CA THR A 234 -11.75 -4.86 -35.61
C THR A 234 -11.11 -4.36 -34.30
N ALA A 235 -9.78 -4.45 -34.16
CA ALA A 235 -9.08 -3.92 -32.99
C ALA A 235 -9.23 -2.39 -32.82
N ARG A 236 -9.29 -1.63 -33.93
CA ARG A 236 -9.47 -0.17 -33.89
C ARG A 236 -10.91 0.23 -33.57
N ALA A 237 -11.89 -0.52 -34.07
CA ALA A 237 -13.31 -0.35 -33.74
C ALA A 237 -13.60 -0.68 -32.27
N VAL A 238 -13.08 -1.80 -31.77
CA VAL A 238 -13.17 -2.22 -30.36
C VAL A 238 -12.52 -1.20 -29.42
N ARG A 239 -11.39 -0.61 -29.81
CA ARG A 239 -10.74 0.47 -29.05
C ARG A 239 -11.58 1.75 -29.04
N GLY A 240 -12.28 2.05 -30.13
CA GLY A 240 -13.20 3.18 -30.26
C GLY A 240 -14.44 3.04 -29.36
N GLU A 241 -15.06 1.86 -29.34
CA GLU A 241 -16.21 1.55 -28.49
C GLU A 241 -15.85 1.55 -27.00
N ALA A 242 -14.70 0.99 -26.63
CA ALA A 242 -14.17 1.05 -25.27
C ALA A 242 -13.98 2.50 -24.79
N HIS A 243 -13.41 3.36 -25.63
CA HIS A 243 -13.29 4.79 -25.33
C HIS A 243 -14.65 5.48 -25.22
N GLY A 244 -15.64 5.08 -26.03
CA GLY A 244 -17.02 5.59 -25.96
C GLY A 244 -17.75 5.18 -24.68
N ALA A 245 -17.62 3.91 -24.26
CA ALA A 245 -18.22 3.37 -23.04
C ALA A 245 -17.63 4.03 -21.78
N VAL A 246 -16.30 4.25 -21.75
CA VAL A 246 -15.62 5.00 -20.67
C VAL A 246 -16.17 6.43 -20.56
N ARG A 247 -16.36 7.13 -21.69
CA ARG A 247 -16.93 8.49 -21.69
C ARG A 247 -18.40 8.53 -21.27
N ARG A 248 -19.17 7.47 -21.51
CA ARG A 248 -20.57 7.36 -21.07
C ARG A 248 -20.65 7.08 -19.56
N ALA A 249 -19.83 6.17 -19.04
CA ALA A 249 -19.71 5.93 -17.60
C ALA A 249 -19.23 7.18 -16.84
N GLN A 250 -18.32 7.95 -17.42
CA GLN A 250 -17.86 9.24 -16.85
C GLN A 250 -18.96 10.32 -16.83
N ARG A 251 -19.86 10.34 -17.82
CA ARG A 251 -20.99 11.28 -17.84
C ARG A 251 -22.08 10.89 -16.83
N ALA A 252 -22.34 9.60 -16.67
CA ALA A 252 -23.29 9.10 -15.68
C ALA A 252 -22.85 9.38 -14.22
N LEU A 253 -21.53 9.53 -13.98
CA LEU A 253 -20.97 9.86 -12.66
C LEU A 253 -20.91 11.37 -12.35
N TRP A 254 -21.23 12.26 -13.31
CA TRP A 254 -21.02 13.71 -13.17
C TRP A 254 -22.30 14.57 -13.23
N ASP A 255 -23.50 14.00 -13.18
CA ASP A 255 -24.70 14.85 -13.09
C ASP A 255 -25.17 15.03 -11.64
N PRO A 256 -24.86 16.19 -11.03
CA PRO A 256 -25.86 16.85 -10.23
C PRO A 256 -25.90 18.35 -10.55
N GLY A 257 -26.93 18.78 -11.27
CA GLY A 257 -27.20 20.19 -11.54
C GLY A 257 -27.28 21.05 -10.26
N ARG A 258 -26.22 21.85 -10.01
CA ARG A 258 -26.21 23.20 -9.40
C ARG A 258 -24.80 23.81 -9.55
N PRO A 259 -24.65 25.10 -9.90
CA PRO A 259 -23.34 25.75 -9.97
C PRO A 259 -22.80 26.08 -8.57
N ALA A 260 -21.53 25.78 -8.31
CA ALA A 260 -20.85 26.15 -7.06
C ALA A 260 -20.52 27.66 -7.04
N PRO A 261 -20.60 28.34 -5.88
CA PRO A 261 -20.35 29.77 -5.77
C PRO A 261 -18.84 30.08 -5.84
N ARG A 262 -18.49 31.19 -6.50
CA ARG A 262 -17.13 31.75 -6.50
C ARG A 262 -16.86 32.43 -5.15
N PRO A 263 -15.75 32.14 -4.43
CA PRO A 263 -15.35 32.96 -3.31
C PRO A 263 -14.57 34.19 -3.79
N HIS A 264 -15.01 35.36 -3.33
CA HIS A 264 -14.29 36.62 -3.42
C HIS A 264 -13.04 36.59 -2.51
N LEU A 265 -11.86 36.89 -3.06
CA LEU A 265 -10.66 37.16 -2.26
C LEU A 265 -10.74 38.59 -1.72
N GLY A 266 -10.92 38.73 -0.41
CA GLY A 266 -10.57 39.93 0.36
C GLY A 266 -9.16 39.78 0.93
N ALA A 267 -8.36 40.84 0.81
CA ALA A 267 -6.93 40.87 1.12
C ALA A 267 -6.63 40.90 2.63
N LEU A 268 -5.66 40.07 3.06
CA LEU A 268 -4.75 40.24 4.20
C LEU A 268 -3.55 39.28 3.96
N PRO A 269 -2.30 39.66 4.27
CA PRO A 269 -1.11 38.91 3.84
C PRO A 269 -0.78 37.75 4.80
N PRO A 270 -0.40 36.55 4.31
CA PRO A 270 0.16 35.51 5.15
C PRO A 270 1.68 35.35 4.96
N PRO A 271 2.37 34.75 5.95
CA PRO A 271 3.82 34.55 5.94
C PRO A 271 4.28 33.61 4.82
N THR A 272 5.49 33.85 4.31
CA THR A 272 6.11 33.10 3.19
C THR A 272 6.47 31.67 3.57
N SER A 273 5.47 30.78 3.53
CA SER A 273 5.66 29.33 3.42
C SER A 273 5.50 28.92 1.96
N PHE A 274 6.57 28.42 1.34
CA PHE A 274 6.57 28.04 -0.08
C PHE A 274 6.23 26.55 -0.26
N LEU A 275 5.24 26.30 -1.11
CA LEU A 275 4.69 24.97 -1.39
C LEU A 275 5.32 24.44 -2.70
N LEU A 276 6.14 23.40 -2.60
CA LEU A 276 6.73 22.72 -3.77
C LEU A 276 5.92 21.45 -4.06
N ASP A 277 5.24 21.43 -5.20
CA ASP A 277 4.40 20.32 -5.67
C ASP A 277 5.29 19.18 -6.20
N ALA A 278 5.67 18.27 -5.31
CA ALA A 278 6.38 17.04 -5.66
C ALA A 278 5.39 15.89 -5.84
N SER A 279 4.62 15.91 -6.93
CA SER A 279 3.77 14.78 -7.30
C SER A 279 4.57 13.74 -8.12
N VAL A 280 4.57 12.49 -7.64
CA VAL A 280 4.39 11.22 -8.39
C VAL A 280 4.80 10.06 -7.48
N THR A 281 3.80 9.22 -7.18
CA THR A 281 3.93 7.94 -6.50
C THR A 281 4.23 6.84 -7.50
N GLY A 282 5.17 5.98 -7.17
CA GLY A 282 5.01 4.62 -7.64
C GLY A 282 5.74 3.57 -6.82
N GLU A 283 5.54 2.35 -7.29
CA GLU A 283 5.63 1.13 -6.54
C GLU A 283 7.09 0.68 -6.41
N GLY A 284 7.78 1.17 -5.39
CA GLY A 284 9.10 0.69 -4.97
C GLY A 284 9.06 0.19 -3.54
N GLY A 285 8.97 -1.14 -3.36
CA GLY A 285 8.92 -1.83 -2.07
C GLY A 285 10.24 -1.80 -1.26
N ILE A 286 10.91 -0.66 -1.19
CA ILE A 286 12.22 -0.52 -0.51
C ILE A 286 12.04 -0.12 0.97
N GLY A 287 11.04 0.71 1.33
CA GLY A 287 10.98 1.32 2.67
C GLY A 287 10.30 0.52 3.77
N ILE A 288 9.47 -0.49 3.46
CA ILE A 288 8.87 -1.33 4.52
C ILE A 288 9.93 -2.30 5.10
N LYS A 289 11.12 -2.43 4.49
CA LYS A 289 12.18 -3.36 4.92
C LYS A 289 12.89 -2.98 6.23
N GLY A 290 12.79 -1.71 6.66
CA GLY A 290 13.43 -1.18 7.86
C GLY A 290 13.23 -1.98 9.15
N PRO A 291 11.99 -2.15 9.63
CA PRO A 291 11.72 -2.93 10.84
C PRO A 291 12.11 -4.41 10.73
N PHE A 292 12.25 -4.96 9.52
CA PHE A 292 12.66 -6.35 9.34
C PHE A 292 14.16 -6.58 9.57
N LEU A 293 15.02 -5.56 9.40
CA LEU A 293 16.46 -5.67 9.70
C LEU A 293 16.75 -5.60 11.19
N ALA A 294 15.99 -4.78 11.94
CA ALA A 294 16.04 -4.76 13.40
C ALA A 294 15.77 -6.15 14.01
N LEU A 295 14.91 -6.92 13.37
CA LEU A 295 14.53 -8.25 13.80
C LEU A 295 15.68 -9.27 13.68
N VAL A 296 16.52 -9.13 12.65
CA VAL A 296 17.71 -9.99 12.50
C VAL A 296 18.65 -9.80 13.68
N LEU A 297 18.94 -8.55 14.06
CA LEU A 297 19.77 -8.24 15.24
C LEU A 297 19.16 -8.78 16.54
N PHE A 298 17.84 -8.69 16.69
CA PHE A 298 17.15 -9.28 17.83
C PHE A 298 17.30 -10.81 17.85
N CYS A 299 17.08 -11.48 16.71
CA CYS A 299 17.22 -12.95 16.62
C CYS A 299 18.65 -13.41 16.90
N LEU A 300 19.68 -12.64 16.49
CA LEU A 300 21.09 -12.95 16.76
C LEU A 300 21.40 -13.01 18.27
N LEU A 301 20.67 -12.30 19.13
CA LEU A 301 20.83 -12.40 20.61
C LEU A 301 20.59 -13.83 21.14
N PHE A 302 19.82 -14.64 20.42
CA PHE A 302 19.49 -16.03 20.81
C PHE A 302 20.41 -17.06 20.12
N THR A 303 21.51 -16.61 19.52
CA THR A 303 22.49 -17.45 18.81
C THR A 303 23.89 -17.28 19.40
N SER A 304 24.87 -18.07 18.97
CA SER A 304 26.29 -17.88 19.33
C SER A 304 26.85 -16.53 18.85
N LEU A 305 26.15 -15.84 17.94
CA LEU A 305 26.51 -14.52 17.41
C LEU A 305 25.95 -13.35 18.25
N TRP A 306 25.40 -13.62 19.44
CA TRP A 306 24.87 -12.58 20.34
C TRP A 306 25.82 -11.41 20.65
N PRO A 307 27.17 -11.56 20.68
CA PRO A 307 28.05 -10.43 20.96
C PRO A 307 27.93 -9.30 19.94
N PHE A 308 27.67 -9.62 18.66
CA PHE A 308 27.47 -8.61 17.61
C PHE A 308 26.24 -7.74 17.89
N SER A 309 25.14 -8.35 18.32
CA SER A 309 23.93 -7.62 18.69
C SER A 309 24.14 -6.75 19.92
N VAL A 310 24.81 -7.27 20.96
CA VAL A 310 25.08 -6.49 22.18
C VAL A 310 26.00 -5.31 21.91
N LEU A 311 27.07 -5.51 21.14
CA LEU A 311 27.95 -4.41 20.72
C LEU A 311 27.19 -3.35 19.93
N TYR A 312 26.31 -3.79 19.01
CA TYR A 312 25.50 -2.87 18.23
C TYR A 312 24.46 -2.13 19.07
N PHE A 313 23.78 -2.78 20.02
CA PHE A 313 22.85 -2.11 20.95
C PHE A 313 23.56 -1.17 21.93
N ALA A 314 24.78 -1.52 22.37
CA ALA A 314 25.60 -0.62 23.18
C ALA A 314 25.98 0.64 22.40
N TRP A 315 26.40 0.47 21.14
CA TRP A 315 26.63 1.58 20.23
C TRP A 315 25.34 2.38 19.96
N LEU A 316 24.20 1.71 19.80
CA LEU A 316 22.87 2.32 19.61
C LEU A 316 22.55 3.31 20.75
N PHE A 317 22.84 2.90 21.98
CA PHE A 317 22.63 3.67 23.20
C PHE A 317 23.59 4.86 23.31
N LEU A 318 24.87 4.65 23.03
CA LEU A 318 25.86 5.74 23.01
C LEU A 318 25.54 6.79 21.93
N ASP A 319 24.99 6.34 20.80
CA ASP A 319 24.70 7.15 19.62
C ASP A 319 23.27 7.74 19.58
N ARG A 320 22.54 7.67 20.69
CA ARG A 320 21.10 8.02 20.72
C ARG A 320 20.76 9.46 20.35
N HIS A 321 21.71 10.39 20.46
CA HIS A 321 21.50 11.82 20.20
C HIS A 321 21.83 12.25 18.76
N THR A 322 22.56 11.43 18.01
CA THR A 322 23.00 11.72 16.64
C THR A 322 21.86 12.01 15.65
N PRO A 323 20.68 11.35 15.73
CA PRO A 323 19.54 11.71 14.89
C PRO A 323 19.08 13.16 15.05
N ASN A 324 19.18 13.72 16.27
CA ASN A 324 18.76 15.09 16.56
C ASN A 324 19.81 16.13 16.14
N GLN A 325 21.01 15.71 15.70
CA GLN A 325 22.14 16.58 15.38
C GLN A 325 22.46 16.65 13.88
N GLY A 326 21.53 16.27 13.01
CA GLY A 326 21.77 16.26 11.55
C GLY A 326 22.07 14.87 10.95
N GLY A 327 22.09 13.82 11.77
CA GLY A 327 22.31 12.44 11.31
C GLY A 327 23.74 12.19 10.79
N ARG A 328 23.90 11.18 9.93
CA ARG A 328 25.18 10.77 9.34
C ARG A 328 25.11 10.76 7.81
N ARG A 329 24.86 11.93 7.24
CA ARG A 329 24.68 12.09 5.80
C ARG A 329 25.92 11.60 5.04
N CYS A 330 25.71 10.69 4.09
CA CYS A 330 26.78 10.12 3.26
C CYS A 330 26.63 10.58 1.81
N GLU A 331 27.60 11.35 1.31
CA GLU A 331 27.56 11.86 -0.07
C GLU A 331 27.70 10.73 -1.11
N TRP A 332 28.40 9.65 -0.76
CA TRP A 332 28.55 8.51 -1.66
C TRP A 332 27.19 7.84 -1.97
N THR A 333 26.35 7.62 -0.95
CA THR A 333 25.02 7.01 -1.16
C THR A 333 24.05 7.94 -1.85
N ARG A 334 24.14 9.26 -1.64
CA ARG A 334 23.32 10.25 -2.35
C ARG A 334 23.56 10.25 -3.86
N ASN A 335 24.76 9.88 -4.30
CA ASN A 335 25.17 9.90 -5.70
C ASN A 335 24.98 8.56 -6.44
N TRP A 336 24.38 7.55 -5.81
CA TRP A 336 24.16 6.26 -6.46
C TRP A 336 23.29 6.36 -7.72
N THR A 337 23.68 5.62 -8.76
CA THR A 337 22.98 5.58 -10.06
C THR A 337 21.53 5.12 -9.95
N VAL A 338 21.20 4.31 -8.94
CA VAL A 338 19.83 3.84 -8.69
C VAL A 338 18.82 4.99 -8.54
N TRP A 339 19.23 6.15 -8.02
CA TRP A 339 18.35 7.31 -7.87
C TRP A 339 17.98 7.94 -9.20
N LYS A 340 18.87 7.89 -10.19
CA LYS A 340 18.58 8.34 -11.56
C LYS A 340 17.55 7.42 -12.21
N HIS A 341 17.70 6.11 -12.05
CA HIS A 341 16.71 5.14 -12.51
C HIS A 341 15.35 5.34 -11.82
N LEU A 342 15.34 5.59 -10.51
CA LEU A 342 14.11 5.84 -9.76
C LEU A 342 13.40 7.12 -10.25
N ARG A 343 14.14 8.19 -10.49
CA ARG A 343 13.66 9.44 -11.10
C ARG A 343 13.14 9.24 -12.52
N ASP A 344 13.77 8.38 -13.31
CA ASP A 344 13.33 8.15 -14.69
C ASP A 344 12.07 7.27 -14.73
N TYR A 345 11.98 6.30 -13.81
CA TYR A 345 10.84 5.41 -13.67
C TYR A 345 9.59 6.10 -13.09
N HIS A 346 9.78 6.93 -12.07
CA HIS A 346 8.78 7.86 -11.55
C HIS A 346 9.23 9.25 -11.97
N PRO A 347 8.69 9.86 -13.04
CA PRO A 347 9.23 11.08 -13.69
C PRO A 347 9.26 12.30 -12.75
N ILE A 348 10.12 12.24 -11.74
CA ILE A 348 10.30 13.19 -10.65
C ILE A 348 11.16 14.31 -11.20
N LYS A 349 10.67 15.53 -11.08
CA LYS A 349 11.37 16.72 -11.53
C LYS A 349 11.49 17.70 -10.37
N LEU A 350 12.70 18.20 -10.17
CA LEU A 350 12.93 19.36 -9.32
C LEU A 350 12.89 20.59 -10.21
N VAL A 351 11.91 21.46 -9.99
CA VAL A 351 11.73 22.70 -10.73
C VAL A 351 12.05 23.87 -9.81
N LYS A 352 13.14 24.58 -10.12
CA LYS A 352 13.50 25.84 -9.44
C LYS A 352 12.56 26.96 -9.91
N THR A 353 11.68 27.42 -9.02
CA THR A 353 10.76 28.54 -9.28
C THR A 353 11.33 29.88 -8.81
N VAL A 354 12.20 29.87 -7.82
CA VAL A 354 12.78 31.06 -7.18
C VAL A 354 14.25 30.79 -6.84
N GLU A 355 15.07 31.83 -6.83
CA GLU A 355 16.44 31.75 -6.31
C GLU A 355 16.43 31.80 -4.78
N LEU A 356 17.14 30.87 -4.15
CA LEU A 356 17.26 30.81 -2.70
C LEU A 356 18.70 31.15 -2.30
N PRO A 357 18.93 32.30 -1.65
CA PRO A 357 20.23 32.66 -1.08
C PRO A 357 20.76 31.60 -0.09
N PRO A 358 22.04 31.19 -0.15
CA PRO A 358 22.58 30.13 0.71
C PRO A 358 22.89 30.58 2.15
N ASP A 359 22.79 31.87 2.46
CA ASP A 359 23.05 32.48 3.78
C ASP A 359 21.88 32.31 4.77
N ARG A 360 20.80 31.63 4.37
CA ARG A 360 19.56 31.54 5.16
C ARG A 360 19.05 30.11 5.26
N ASN A 361 18.30 29.86 6.33
CA ASN A 361 17.59 28.60 6.55
C ASN A 361 16.21 28.64 5.88
N TYR A 362 15.81 27.53 5.26
CA TYR A 362 14.52 27.38 4.60
C TYR A 362 13.78 26.16 5.10
N VAL A 363 12.45 26.29 5.22
CA VAL A 363 11.55 25.17 5.50
C VAL A 363 10.73 24.88 4.25
N PHE A 364 10.89 23.67 3.71
CA PHE A 364 10.12 23.20 2.56
C PHE A 364 8.99 22.29 3.01
N VAL A 365 7.78 22.54 2.51
CA VAL A 365 6.61 21.69 2.77
C VAL A 365 6.29 20.90 1.50
N SER A 366 6.21 19.58 1.62
CA SER A 366 5.90 18.67 0.52
C SER A 366 4.53 18.03 0.71
N HIS A 367 3.59 18.32 -0.19
CA HIS A 367 2.23 17.77 -0.20
C HIS A 367 1.70 17.61 -1.64
N PRO A 368 0.96 16.53 -2.00
CA PRO A 368 0.61 15.37 -1.17
C PRO A 368 1.76 14.36 -1.08
N HIS A 369 2.00 13.83 0.12
CA HIS A 369 3.07 12.87 0.35
C HIS A 369 2.52 11.43 0.50
N GLY A 370 3.10 10.49 -0.26
CA GLY A 370 2.87 9.06 -0.10
C GLY A 370 3.35 8.55 1.28
N ILE A 371 2.98 7.34 1.72
CA ILE A 371 3.64 6.66 2.88
C ILE A 371 5.17 6.66 2.73
N MET A 372 5.62 6.59 1.47
CA MET A 372 7.01 6.41 1.08
C MET A 372 7.72 7.70 0.61
N CYS A 373 7.02 8.84 0.54
CA CYS A 373 7.55 10.17 0.14
C CYS A 373 8.59 10.17 -1.01
N ILE A 374 8.47 9.28 -2.01
CA ILE A 374 9.56 8.99 -2.97
C ILE A 374 10.05 10.23 -3.71
N GLY A 375 9.14 11.12 -4.11
CA GLY A 375 9.49 12.38 -4.76
C GLY A 375 10.32 13.30 -3.85
N SER A 376 9.90 13.46 -2.59
CA SER A 376 10.60 14.27 -1.59
C SER A 376 11.97 13.66 -1.25
N SER A 377 12.05 12.35 -1.02
CA SER A 377 13.33 11.68 -0.76
C SER A 377 14.27 11.77 -1.97
N CYS A 378 13.77 11.58 -3.20
CA CYS A 378 14.61 11.70 -4.40
C CYS A 378 15.12 13.13 -4.61
N ASN A 379 14.29 14.15 -4.33
CA ASN A 379 14.66 15.55 -4.51
C ASN A 379 15.56 16.11 -3.40
N PHE A 380 15.34 15.73 -2.13
CA PHE A 380 16.00 16.35 -0.99
C PHE A 380 17.04 15.41 -0.34
N ALA A 381 16.78 14.11 -0.32
CA ALA A 381 17.63 13.12 0.34
C ALA A 381 18.68 12.49 -0.60
N THR A 382 18.62 12.75 -1.92
CA THR A 382 19.56 12.20 -2.92
C THR A 382 19.99 13.24 -3.97
N GLU A 383 20.96 12.91 -4.82
CA GLU A 383 21.35 13.71 -5.99
C GLU A 383 20.68 13.23 -7.30
N GLY A 384 19.62 12.43 -7.21
CA GLY A 384 18.90 11.91 -8.38
C GLY A 384 18.42 13.00 -9.35
N THR A 385 17.93 14.13 -8.82
CA THR A 385 17.50 15.31 -9.58
C THR A 385 18.52 16.46 -9.60
N GLY A 386 19.69 16.25 -8.99
CA GLY A 386 20.78 17.23 -8.94
C GLY A 386 20.45 18.47 -8.10
N PHE A 387 19.86 18.29 -6.92
CA PHE A 387 19.51 19.39 -6.02
C PHE A 387 20.68 20.34 -5.78
N SER A 388 21.86 19.78 -5.48
CA SER A 388 23.06 20.57 -5.17
C SER A 388 23.54 21.42 -6.36
N ARG A 389 23.17 21.05 -7.60
CA ARG A 389 23.45 21.85 -8.80
C ARG A 389 22.46 22.99 -8.99
N GLN A 390 21.20 22.81 -8.58
CA GLN A 390 20.17 23.84 -8.70
C GLN A 390 20.23 24.86 -7.56
N PHE A 391 20.67 24.42 -6.38
CA PHE A 391 20.77 25.21 -5.16
C PHE A 391 22.16 25.04 -4.51
N PRO A 392 23.22 25.64 -5.11
CA PRO A 392 24.56 25.53 -4.56
C PRO A 392 24.65 26.17 -3.17
N GLY A 393 25.28 25.48 -2.22
CA GLY A 393 25.44 25.95 -0.84
C GLY A 393 24.25 25.68 0.08
N ILE A 394 23.13 25.15 -0.42
CA ILE A 394 21.98 24.75 0.40
C ILE A 394 22.04 23.26 0.68
N HIS A 395 21.97 22.90 1.96
CA HIS A 395 21.98 21.50 2.41
C HIS A 395 20.59 21.08 2.88
N PRO A 396 19.84 20.33 2.05
CA PRO A 396 18.49 19.90 2.43
C PRO A 396 18.55 18.73 3.40
N SER A 397 17.71 18.76 4.42
CA SER A 397 17.42 17.63 5.31
C SER A 397 15.92 17.34 5.27
N LEU A 398 15.55 16.06 5.30
CA LEU A 398 14.16 15.64 5.26
C LEU A 398 13.70 15.24 6.66
N ALA A 399 12.68 15.93 7.19
CA ALA A 399 12.07 15.58 8.45
C ALA A 399 11.07 14.41 8.26
N VAL A 400 11.26 13.33 9.00
CA VAL A 400 10.42 12.12 8.96
C VAL A 400 9.94 11.72 10.35
N LEU A 401 9.00 10.78 10.42
CA LEU A 401 8.34 10.37 11.66
C LEU A 401 9.36 9.88 12.72
N ASN A 402 9.33 10.47 13.92
CA ASN A 402 10.24 10.13 15.03
C ASN A 402 10.28 8.65 15.36
N LEU A 403 9.14 7.96 15.24
CA LEU A 403 9.03 6.52 15.51
C LEU A 403 10.05 5.70 14.70
N LEU A 404 10.40 6.16 13.49
CA LEU A 404 11.30 5.44 12.60
C LEU A 404 12.74 5.38 13.12
N PHE A 405 13.17 6.35 13.93
CA PHE A 405 14.51 6.40 14.50
C PHE A 405 14.70 5.47 15.72
N TYR A 406 13.62 4.90 16.24
CA TYR A 406 13.69 3.88 17.29
C TYR A 406 13.94 2.48 16.74
N PHE A 407 13.82 2.26 15.42
CA PHE A 407 14.11 0.95 14.82
C PHE A 407 15.61 0.82 14.53
N PRO A 408 16.32 -0.11 15.18
CA PRO A 408 17.74 -0.37 14.90
C PRO A 408 17.96 -0.73 13.42
N VAL A 409 19.12 -0.39 12.87
CA VAL A 409 19.50 -0.48 11.44
C VAL A 409 18.72 0.46 10.53
N PHE A 410 17.40 0.53 10.68
CA PHE A 410 16.59 1.44 9.89
C PHE A 410 16.90 2.90 10.22
N ARG A 411 17.07 3.24 11.49
CA ARG A 411 17.53 4.57 11.89
C ARG A 411 18.84 4.97 11.20
N ASP A 412 19.77 4.02 11.04
CA ASP A 412 21.09 4.31 10.48
C ASP A 412 20.98 4.49 8.97
N TYR A 413 20.10 3.71 8.33
CA TYR A 413 19.71 3.91 6.95
C TYR A 413 19.10 5.30 6.73
N LEU A 414 18.17 5.76 7.56
CA LEU A 414 17.58 7.10 7.45
C LEU A 414 18.63 8.20 7.67
N MET A 415 19.49 8.05 8.68
CA MET A 415 20.58 8.97 8.97
C MET A 415 21.59 9.06 7.81
N LEU A 416 21.85 7.97 7.10
CA LEU A 416 22.71 7.93 5.91
C LEU A 416 22.23 8.90 4.80
N PHE A 417 20.90 9.05 4.67
CA PHE A 417 20.28 9.97 3.72
C PHE A 417 20.13 11.40 4.26
N GLY A 418 20.56 11.65 5.49
CA GLY A 418 20.43 12.95 6.15
C GLY A 418 18.98 13.25 6.56
N GLU A 419 18.18 12.21 6.81
CA GLU A 419 16.83 12.37 7.37
C GLU A 419 16.89 12.59 8.87
N LEU A 420 15.95 13.40 9.38
CA LEU A 420 15.89 13.85 10.77
C LEU A 420 14.50 13.57 11.38
N PRO A 421 14.41 13.41 12.71
CA PRO A 421 13.12 13.30 13.38
C PRO A 421 12.36 14.63 13.30
N ALA A 422 11.08 14.58 12.92
CA ALA A 422 10.18 15.73 12.85
C ALA A 422 9.77 16.36 14.21
N GLY A 423 10.36 15.90 15.33
CA GLY A 423 10.15 16.48 16.65
C GLY A 423 10.88 17.81 16.86
N TRP A 424 10.45 18.59 17.86
CA TRP A 424 11.02 19.90 18.20
C TRP A 424 12.53 19.89 18.47
N GLU A 425 13.08 18.74 18.90
CA GLU A 425 14.51 18.55 19.16
C GLU A 425 15.35 18.29 17.90
N GLY A 426 14.73 17.88 16.78
CA GLY A 426 15.42 17.52 15.53
C GLY A 426 15.56 18.68 14.54
N VAL A 427 14.89 19.81 14.81
CA VAL A 427 15.02 21.04 14.03
C VAL A 427 16.15 21.87 14.65
N PRO A 428 17.21 22.24 13.90
CA PRO A 428 18.30 23.06 14.43
C PRO A 428 17.78 24.33 15.09
N SER A 429 18.28 24.63 16.29
CA SER A 429 17.83 25.69 17.20
C SER A 429 18.16 27.13 16.75
N GLY A 430 17.92 27.45 15.47
CA GLY A 430 18.17 28.76 14.85
C GLY A 430 17.09 29.20 13.86
N LEU A 431 15.86 28.70 14.00
CA LEU A 431 14.71 29.03 13.16
C LEU A 431 13.69 29.98 13.84
N GLY A 432 14.14 30.71 14.88
CA GLY A 432 13.37 31.73 15.58
C GLY A 432 13.46 33.10 14.94
#